data_AF-A0A937W595-F1
#
_entry.id   AF-A0A937W595-F1
#
_cell.length_a   1.000
_cell.length_b   1.000
_cell.length_c   1.000
_cell.angle_alpha   90.00
_cell.angle_beta   90.00
_cell.angle_gamma   90.00
#
_symmetry.space_group_name_H-M   'P 1'
#
loop_
_entity.id
_entity.type
_entity.pdbx_description
1 polymer ?
#
loop_
_entity_poly.entity_id
_entity_poly.type
_entity_poly.pdbx_seq_one_letter_code
_entity_poly.pdbx_strand_id
1 'polypeptide(L)'
;MGDRWTFVHVLPRSGGMHTVHHGKRNKEETAQCVQKIKQHSDGEAPLFLSDGWKAYADAIETAYSYAEPVPYSGRGRPRNPLRVVEANLKYAQVSKHKEQGRLVEIAKRILRGTEEEMVEIIRAEHRG
;
A
#
# COMPACT_ATOMS: atom_id res chain seq x y z
N MET A 1 -28.08 2.09 -7.79
CA MET A 1 -27.58 2.95 -6.69
C MET A 1 -26.08 2.75 -6.58
N GLY A 2 -25.30 3.82 -6.43
CA GLY A 2 -23.89 3.90 -6.88
C GLY A 2 -22.91 3.00 -6.13
N ASP A 3 -22.23 2.11 -6.87
CA ASP A 3 -21.11 1.27 -6.43
C ASP A 3 -19.80 1.71 -7.10
N ARG A 4 -19.67 3.01 -7.40
CA ARG A 4 -18.45 3.59 -7.98
C ARG A 4 -17.72 4.38 -6.91
N TRP A 5 -16.50 3.93 -6.62
CA TRP A 5 -15.56 4.53 -5.70
C TRP A 5 -14.46 5.23 -6.48
N THR A 6 -13.87 6.24 -5.85
CA THR A 6 -12.69 6.93 -6.37
C THR A 6 -11.55 6.68 -5.40
N PHE A 7 -10.51 6.04 -5.90
CA PHE A 7 -9.25 5.82 -5.22
C PHE A 7 -8.32 6.96 -5.60
N VAL A 8 -7.71 7.59 -4.59
CA VAL A 8 -6.82 8.73 -4.81
C VAL A 8 -5.53 8.49 -4.05
N HIS A 9 -4.41 8.61 -4.75
CA HIS A 9 -3.08 8.69 -4.15
C HIS A 9 -2.63 10.15 -4.17
N VAL A 10 -2.28 10.68 -3.00
CA VAL A 10 -1.94 12.09 -2.79
C VAL A 10 -0.49 12.18 -2.32
N LEU A 11 0.27 13.09 -2.91
CA LEU A 11 1.66 13.34 -2.53
C LEU A 11 1.71 14.09 -1.19
N PRO A 12 2.54 13.64 -0.23
CA PRO A 12 2.53 14.18 1.14
C PRO A 12 2.99 15.63 1.21
N ARG A 13 3.98 16.02 0.38
CA ARG A 13 4.57 17.37 0.41
C ARG A 13 3.74 18.43 -0.32
N SER A 14 3.25 18.13 -1.51
CA SER A 14 2.52 19.09 -2.34
C SER A 14 1.00 19.04 -2.16
N GLY A 15 0.46 17.97 -1.58
CA GLY A 15 -0.98 17.70 -1.58
C GLY A 15 -1.55 17.39 -2.97
N GLY A 16 -0.70 17.26 -4.00
CA GLY A 16 -1.10 16.98 -5.36
C GLY A 16 -1.63 15.56 -5.52
N MET A 17 -2.66 15.39 -6.35
CA MET A 17 -3.17 14.07 -6.72
C MET A 17 -2.21 13.44 -7.74
N HIS A 18 -1.50 12.38 -7.33
CA HIS A 18 -0.59 11.65 -8.20
C HIS A 18 -1.34 10.65 -9.09
N THR A 19 -2.26 9.89 -8.50
CA THR A 19 -3.08 8.90 -9.21
C THR A 19 -4.54 9.02 -8.80
N VAL A 20 -5.44 9.00 -9.78
CA VAL A 20 -6.89 8.91 -9.58
C VAL A 20 -7.40 7.69 -10.36
N HIS A 21 -8.13 6.82 -9.67
CA HIS A 21 -8.69 5.61 -10.26
C HIS A 21 -10.16 5.46 -9.85
N HIS A 22 -11.04 5.20 -10.81
CA HIS A 22 -12.47 5.01 -10.58
C HIS A 22 -12.84 3.55 -10.82
N GLY A 23 -13.49 2.92 -9.86
CA GLY A 23 -13.82 1.51 -9.92
C GLY A 23 -14.81 1.10 -8.84
N LYS A 24 -15.13 -0.18 -8.77
CA LYS A 24 -15.86 -0.74 -7.62
C LYS A 24 -14.93 -0.84 -6.41
N ARG A 25 -15.49 -0.91 -5.20
CA ARG A 25 -14.71 -1.18 -3.98
C ARG A 25 -14.43 -2.68 -3.82
N ASN A 26 -13.59 -3.22 -4.70
CA ASN A 26 -13.17 -4.62 -4.68
C ASN A 26 -11.64 -4.75 -4.79
N LYS A 27 -11.14 -5.99 -4.69
CA LYS A 27 -9.70 -6.26 -4.68
C LYS A 27 -9.06 -5.96 -6.03
N GLU A 28 -9.76 -6.23 -7.12
CA GLU A 28 -9.28 -6.07 -8.50
C GLU A 28 -8.99 -4.59 -8.82
N GLU A 29 -9.94 -3.69 -8.53
CA GLU A 29 -9.80 -2.25 -8.77
C GLU A 29 -8.75 -1.63 -7.83
N THR A 30 -8.64 -2.15 -6.60
CA THR A 30 -7.58 -1.75 -5.66
C THR A 30 -6.20 -2.10 -6.21
N ALA A 31 -6.04 -3.33 -6.72
CA ALA A 31 -4.80 -3.76 -7.33
C ALA A 31 -4.45 -2.90 -8.54
N GLN A 32 -5.42 -2.59 -9.40
CA GLN A 32 -5.20 -1.69 -10.53
C GLN A 32 -4.79 -0.29 -10.10
N CYS A 33 -5.40 0.28 -9.04
CA CYS A 33 -5.00 1.57 -8.49
C CYS A 33 -3.53 1.56 -8.04
N VAL A 34 -3.12 0.56 -7.25
CA VAL A 34 -1.74 0.45 -6.76
C VAL A 34 -0.75 0.24 -7.90
N GLN A 35 -1.10 -0.56 -8.91
CA GLN A 35 -0.27 -0.75 -10.10
C GLN A 35 -0.06 0.56 -10.87
N LYS A 36 -1.11 1.39 -11.00
CA LYS A 36 -0.98 2.73 -11.61
C LYS A 36 -0.04 3.62 -10.82
N ILE A 37 -0.11 3.60 -9.48
CA ILE A 37 0.84 4.35 -8.62
C ILE A 37 2.28 3.94 -8.96
N LYS A 38 2.57 2.64 -8.98
CA LYS A 38 3.92 2.12 -9.30
C LYS A 38 4.36 2.52 -10.71
N GLN A 39 3.49 2.36 -11.72
CA GLN A 39 3.79 2.69 -13.12
C GLN A 39 4.05 4.18 -13.38
N HIS A 40 3.44 5.07 -12.58
CA HIS A 40 3.62 6.52 -12.69
C HIS A 40 4.64 7.08 -11.69
N SER A 41 5.47 6.21 -11.11
CA SER A 41 6.55 6.55 -10.18
C SER A 41 7.89 6.02 -10.71
N ASP A 42 8.96 6.16 -9.94
CA ASP A 42 10.26 5.51 -10.20
C ASP A 42 10.23 3.99 -9.96
N GLY A 43 9.10 3.45 -9.49
CA GLY A 43 8.89 2.02 -9.24
C GLY A 43 9.30 1.58 -7.84
N GLU A 44 9.96 2.45 -7.07
CA GLU A 44 10.33 2.21 -5.68
C GLU A 44 9.11 2.39 -4.77
N ALA A 45 9.06 1.63 -3.68
CA ALA A 45 7.95 1.71 -2.73
C ALA A 45 8.04 2.99 -1.86
N PRO A 46 7.10 3.94 -1.94
CA PRO A 46 7.03 5.03 -0.97
C PRO A 46 6.52 4.52 0.39
N LEU A 47 6.53 5.40 1.40
CA LEU A 47 5.74 5.18 2.61
C LEU A 47 4.25 5.23 2.25
N PHE A 48 3.57 4.08 2.32
CA PHE A 48 2.12 4.02 2.16
C PHE A 48 1.41 4.30 3.49
N LEU A 49 0.43 5.19 3.45
CA LEU A 49 -0.54 5.43 4.51
C LEU A 49 -1.95 5.32 3.92
N SER A 50 -2.73 4.35 4.37
CA SER A 50 -4.11 4.17 3.89
C SER A 50 -5.12 4.13 5.03
N ASP A 51 -6.40 4.10 4.67
CA ASP A 51 -7.44 3.72 5.62
C ASP A 51 -7.36 2.22 5.98
N GLY A 52 -8.13 1.78 6.97
CA GLY A 52 -8.15 0.41 7.49
C GLY A 52 -8.71 -0.67 6.56
N TRP A 53 -8.95 -0.40 5.28
CA TRP A 53 -9.50 -1.39 4.37
C TRP A 53 -8.46 -2.44 3.96
N LYS A 54 -8.79 -3.71 4.23
CA LYS A 54 -7.86 -4.85 4.09
C LYS A 54 -7.30 -5.05 2.67
N ALA A 55 -8.06 -4.68 1.63
CA ALA A 55 -7.65 -4.89 0.24
C ALA A 55 -6.37 -4.13 -0.14
N TYR A 56 -6.09 -3.00 0.50
CA TYR A 56 -4.86 -2.24 0.24
C TYR A 56 -3.60 -3.02 0.62
N ALA A 57 -3.63 -3.77 1.73
CA ALA A 57 -2.48 -4.55 2.17
C ALA A 57 -2.08 -5.59 1.11
N ASP A 58 -3.04 -6.41 0.69
CA ASP A 58 -2.82 -7.41 -0.35
C ASP A 58 -2.32 -6.78 -1.66
N ALA A 59 -2.92 -5.65 -2.08
CA ALA A 59 -2.57 -4.97 -3.33
C ALA A 59 -1.17 -4.35 -3.31
N ILE A 60 -0.81 -3.64 -2.22
CA ILE A 60 0.50 -3.01 -2.04
C ILE A 60 1.59 -4.09 -1.97
N GLU A 61 1.43 -5.10 -1.13
CA GLU A 61 2.43 -6.17 -0.99
C GLU A 61 2.62 -6.95 -2.30
N THR A 62 1.55 -7.13 -3.08
CA THR A 62 1.65 -7.80 -4.39
C THR A 62 2.39 -6.91 -5.40
N ALA A 63 2.12 -5.61 -5.43
CA ALA A 63 2.74 -4.69 -6.37
C ALA A 63 4.23 -4.46 -6.09
N TYR A 64 4.63 -4.44 -4.82
CA TYR A 64 6.00 -4.24 -4.37
C TYR A 64 6.59 -5.56 -3.85
N SER A 65 6.56 -6.57 -4.73
CA SER A 65 7.20 -7.86 -4.51
C SER A 65 7.84 -8.37 -5.80
N TYR A 66 8.82 -9.25 -5.63
CA TYR A 66 9.48 -9.94 -6.74
C TYR A 66 9.41 -11.46 -6.56
N ALA A 67 9.58 -12.16 -7.67
CA ALA A 67 9.64 -13.62 -7.69
C ALA A 67 11.08 -14.08 -7.50
N GLU A 68 11.37 -14.72 -6.38
CA GLU A 68 12.67 -15.33 -6.10
C GLU A 68 12.68 -16.79 -6.59
N PRO A 69 13.60 -17.16 -7.51
CA PRO A 69 13.71 -18.53 -7.98
C PRO A 69 14.17 -19.44 -6.86
N VAL A 70 13.49 -20.57 -6.70
CA VAL A 70 13.91 -21.59 -5.73
C VAL A 70 14.89 -22.54 -6.42
N PRO A 71 16.09 -22.78 -5.85
CA PRO A 71 17.01 -23.75 -6.41
C PRO A 71 16.35 -25.13 -6.47
N TYR A 72 16.40 -25.75 -7.64
CA TYR A 72 15.77 -27.04 -7.91
C TYR A 72 16.84 -28.10 -8.14
N SER A 73 16.92 -29.09 -7.24
CA SER A 73 17.95 -30.14 -7.27
C SER A 73 17.37 -31.57 -7.29
N GLY A 74 16.15 -31.75 -7.81
CA GLY A 74 15.40 -33.01 -7.68
C GLY A 74 14.78 -33.56 -8.96
N ARG A 75 13.98 -34.63 -8.81
CA ARG A 75 13.17 -35.28 -9.84
C ARG A 75 11.69 -34.93 -9.59
N GLY A 76 10.97 -34.42 -10.60
CA GLY A 76 9.61 -33.88 -10.44
C GLY A 76 9.40 -32.48 -11.05
N ARG A 77 8.28 -31.82 -10.72
CA ARG A 77 7.99 -30.45 -11.16
C ARG A 77 8.78 -29.46 -10.32
N PRO A 78 9.53 -28.52 -10.93
CA PRO A 78 10.17 -27.42 -10.21
C PRO A 78 9.17 -26.67 -9.32
N ARG A 79 9.63 -26.26 -8.14
CA ARG A 79 8.81 -25.48 -7.22
C ARG A 79 8.55 -24.10 -7.84
N ASN A 80 7.33 -23.58 -7.66
CA ASN A 80 7.04 -22.21 -8.08
C ASN A 80 7.99 -21.25 -7.35
N PRO A 81 8.40 -20.15 -8.01
CA PRO A 81 9.14 -19.07 -7.37
C PRO A 81 8.42 -18.57 -6.11
N LEU A 82 9.19 -18.19 -5.10
CA LEU A 82 8.65 -17.59 -3.88
C LEU A 82 8.39 -16.10 -4.13
N ARG A 83 7.25 -15.59 -3.66
CA ARG A 83 6.98 -14.16 -3.66
C ARG A 83 7.65 -13.53 -2.45
N VAL A 84 8.59 -12.64 -2.70
CA VAL A 84 9.31 -11.89 -1.66
C VAL A 84 8.89 -10.43 -1.74
N VAL A 85 8.37 -9.90 -0.62
CA VAL A 85 8.01 -8.48 -0.52
C VAL A 85 9.29 -7.66 -0.40
N GLU A 86 9.36 -6.54 -1.12
CA GLU A 86 10.52 -5.65 -1.11
C GLU A 86 10.81 -5.14 0.31
N ALA A 87 12.07 -5.22 0.75
CA ALA A 87 12.47 -4.92 2.13
C ALA A 87 12.32 -3.43 2.51
N ASN A 88 12.37 -2.54 1.51
CA ASN A 88 12.18 -1.11 1.67
C ASN A 88 10.70 -0.70 1.78
N LEU A 89 9.74 -1.60 1.50
CA LEU A 89 8.31 -1.28 1.63
C LEU A 89 7.95 -0.93 3.08
N LYS A 90 7.46 0.30 3.30
CA LYS A 90 6.89 0.75 4.57
C LYS A 90 5.41 1.03 4.38
N TYR A 91 4.58 0.50 5.29
CA TYR A 91 3.14 0.62 5.16
C TYR A 91 2.43 0.60 6.51
N ALA A 92 1.56 1.59 6.72
CA ALA A 92 0.65 1.66 7.84
C ALA A 92 -0.78 2.02 7.43
N GLN A 93 -1.72 1.65 8.29
CA GLN A 93 -3.12 1.97 8.20
C GLN A 93 -3.55 2.85 9.36
N VAL A 94 -4.44 3.81 9.08
CA VAL A 94 -5.10 4.64 10.08
C VAL A 94 -6.60 4.43 9.98
N SER A 95 -7.21 3.97 11.07
CA SER A 95 -8.65 3.73 11.18
C SER A 95 -9.26 4.69 12.19
N LYS A 96 -10.29 5.42 11.78
CA LYS A 96 -11.02 6.34 12.66
C LYS A 96 -12.26 5.64 13.19
N HIS A 97 -12.38 5.56 14.50
CA HIS A 97 -13.56 5.03 15.18
C HIS A 97 -14.45 6.22 15.56
N LYS A 98 -15.71 6.14 15.13
CA LYS A 98 -16.69 7.19 15.39
C LYS A 98 -17.91 6.60 16.09
N GLU A 99 -18.38 7.30 17.10
CA GLU A 99 -19.64 7.00 17.79
C GLU A 99 -20.56 8.21 17.66
N GLN A 100 -21.81 7.98 17.26
CA GLN A 100 -22.79 9.04 17.05
C GLN A 100 -22.28 10.19 16.15
N GLY A 101 -21.46 9.85 15.14
CA GLY A 101 -20.85 10.82 14.22
C GLY A 101 -19.63 11.58 14.76
N ARG A 102 -19.29 11.43 16.05
CA ARG A 102 -18.12 12.06 16.69
C ARG A 102 -16.92 11.12 16.64
N LEU A 103 -15.74 11.68 16.40
CA LEU A 103 -14.49 10.92 16.46
C LEU A 103 -14.16 10.61 17.92
N VAL A 104 -14.00 9.33 18.24
CA VAL A 104 -13.69 8.86 19.60
C VAL A 104 -12.26 8.33 19.68
N GLU A 105 -11.80 7.63 18.65
CA GLU A 105 -10.48 7.02 18.63
C GLU A 105 -9.87 7.01 17.23
N ILE A 106 -8.54 7.09 17.17
CA ILE A 106 -7.75 6.85 15.96
C ILE A 106 -6.83 5.66 16.23
N ALA A 107 -7.12 4.53 15.60
CA ALA A 107 -6.29 3.34 15.65
C ALA A 107 -5.24 3.42 14.54
N LYS A 108 -3.97 3.24 14.90
CA LYS A 108 -2.85 3.12 13.97
C LYS A 108 -2.40 1.67 13.93
N ARG A 109 -2.16 1.15 12.73
CA ARG A 109 -1.67 -0.21 12.54
C ARG A 109 -0.51 -0.20 11.56
N ILE A 110 0.65 -0.64 12.02
CA ILE A 110 1.83 -0.83 11.17
C ILE A 110 1.76 -2.23 10.57
N LEU A 111 1.84 -2.34 9.25
CA LEU A 111 1.86 -3.63 8.54
C LEU A 111 3.24 -3.99 8.00
N ARG A 112 4.07 -2.99 7.67
CA ARG A 112 5.46 -3.16 7.25
C ARG A 112 6.34 -2.01 7.76
N GLY A 113 7.49 -2.36 8.31
CA GLY A 113 8.43 -1.42 8.96
C GLY A 113 8.18 -1.24 10.45
N THR A 114 8.80 -0.22 11.03
CA THR A 114 8.59 0.21 12.42
C THR A 114 8.03 1.63 12.50
N GLU A 115 7.57 2.05 13.69
CA GLU A 115 7.05 3.40 13.88
C GLU A 115 8.14 4.46 13.69
N GLU A 116 9.35 4.16 14.16
CA GLU A 116 10.51 5.05 14.08
C GLU A 116 10.87 5.36 12.63
N GLU A 117 10.98 4.33 11.78
CA GLU A 117 11.27 4.48 10.35
C GLU A 117 10.22 5.38 9.66
N MET A 118 8.95 5.20 9.98
CA MET A 118 7.87 6.00 9.41
C MET A 118 7.94 7.45 9.85
N VAL A 119 8.19 7.69 11.14
CA VAL A 119 8.31 9.04 11.69
C VAL A 119 9.49 9.77 11.08
N GLU A 120 10.61 9.10 10.86
CA GLU A 120 11.78 9.67 10.19
C GLU A 120 11.45 10.11 8.75
N ILE A 121 10.80 9.24 7.96
CA ILE A 121 10.37 9.58 6.60
C ILE A 121 9.42 10.78 6.61
N ILE A 122 8.40 10.77 7.47
CA ILE A 122 7.43 11.87 7.57
C ILE A 122 8.11 13.19 7.93
N ARG A 123 9.09 13.16 8.84
CA ARG A 123 9.87 14.35 9.24
C ARG A 123 10.75 14.87 8.11
N ALA A 124 11.35 13.98 7.33
CA ALA A 124 12.17 14.37 6.18
C ALA A 124 11.33 15.10 5.12
N GLU A 125 10.11 14.62 4.86
CA GLU A 125 9.18 15.22 3.89
C GLU A 125 8.70 16.64 4.29
N HIS A 126 8.61 16.93 5.59
CA HIS A 126 8.16 18.23 6.13
C HIS A 126 9.24 19.33 6.12
N ARG A 127 10.53 18.99 5.98
CA ARG A 127 11.59 20.02 5.92
C ARG A 127 11.63 20.61 4.51
N GLY A 128 11.02 21.78 4.36
CA GLY A 128 10.93 22.56 3.13
C GLY A 128 10.47 23.97 3.43
#